data_AF-A0A8C5RDS6-F1
#
_entry.id   AF-A0A8C5RDS6-F1
#
_cell.length_a   1.000
_cell.length_b   1.000
_cell.length_c   1.000
_cell.angle_alpha   90.00
_cell.angle_beta   90.00
_cell.angle_gamma   90.00
#
_symmetry.space_group_name_H-M   'P 1'
#
loop_
_entity.id
_entity.type
_entity.pdbx_description
1 polymer ?
#
loop_
_entity_poly.entity_id
_entity_poly.type
_entity_poly.pdbx_seq_one_letter_code
_entity_poly.pdbx_strand_id
1 'polypeptide(L)'
;MFFVSSQVPGEIQGEAGLAGKKTIETVKAAERIMEAIELYREETTKLEEHKAICKAAGKEVPPPVNPILQAYGNISVSLELEESLLVLPFSYVPDLLVLFNQYFELGLEVELLCRALLFLLRIHFGQITSNQLLVQVMENLKKTTLSRVSQVKDVLGFNMAGLQFLKREIEARDEVTFFADATDRFEEKKRKRKKKQKMILAML
;
A
#
# COMPACT_ATOMS: atom_id res chain seq x y z
N MET A 1 5.86 -8.92 -46.20
CA MET A 1 6.08 -7.46 -46.20
C MET A 1 6.87 -7.16 -44.94
N PHE A 2 8.14 -6.80 -45.10
CA PHE A 2 9.12 -6.66 -44.01
C PHE A 2 8.77 -5.48 -43.10
N PHE A 3 8.68 -5.72 -41.79
CA PHE A 3 8.76 -4.67 -40.78
C PHE A 3 10.23 -4.23 -40.68
N VAL A 4 10.54 -3.02 -41.14
CA VAL A 4 11.77 -2.33 -40.77
C VAL A 4 11.34 -1.10 -40.00
N SER A 5 11.31 -1.21 -38.67
CA SER A 5 11.33 -0.05 -37.79
C SER A 5 12.74 0.53 -37.84
N SER A 6 12.92 1.55 -38.68
CA SER A 6 14.12 2.36 -38.73
C SER A 6 14.27 3.12 -37.41
N GLN A 7 15.08 2.59 -36.51
CA GLN A 7 15.48 3.28 -35.28
C GLN A 7 16.55 4.32 -35.63
N VAL A 8 16.16 5.59 -35.65
CA VAL A 8 17.10 6.70 -35.86
C VAL A 8 17.84 6.96 -34.53
N PRO A 9 19.18 6.92 -34.49
CA PRO A 9 19.94 7.20 -33.28
C PRO A 9 19.86 8.70 -32.95
N GLY A 10 19.13 9.06 -31.89
CA GLY A 10 19.00 10.44 -31.43
C GLY A 10 17.63 10.82 -30.84
N GLU A 11 16.63 9.93 -30.90
CA GLU A 11 15.32 10.22 -30.31
C GLU A 11 15.38 10.07 -28.78
N ILE A 12 15.35 11.22 -28.11
CA ILE A 12 15.07 11.31 -26.67
C ILE A 12 13.72 10.62 -26.48
N GLN A 13 13.66 9.53 -25.70
CA GLN A 13 12.41 8.77 -25.50
C GLN A 13 11.28 9.74 -25.17
N GLY A 14 10.39 9.97 -26.14
CA GLY A 14 9.29 10.92 -25.98
C GLY A 14 8.42 10.51 -24.80
N GLU A 15 7.82 11.48 -24.13
CA GLU A 15 6.92 11.27 -23.00
C GLU A 15 5.82 10.22 -23.32
N ALA A 16 5.43 10.08 -24.59
CA ALA A 16 4.53 9.03 -25.08
C ALA A 16 5.07 7.59 -24.90
N GLY A 17 6.38 7.36 -25.09
CA GLY A 17 7.02 6.07 -24.86
C GLY A 17 7.15 5.73 -23.37
N LEU A 18 7.36 6.73 -22.53
CA LEU A 18 7.33 6.57 -21.07
C LEU A 18 5.92 6.31 -20.55
N ALA A 19 4.91 7.01 -21.08
CA ALA A 19 3.51 6.78 -20.76
C ALA A 19 3.03 5.39 -21.19
N GLY A 20 3.41 4.91 -22.38
CA GLY A 20 3.07 3.56 -22.84
C GLY A 20 3.70 2.45 -22.00
N LYS A 21 4.95 2.62 -21.54
CA LYS A 21 5.62 1.67 -20.63
C LYS A 21 4.91 1.59 -19.28
N LYS A 22 4.54 2.74 -18.69
CA LYS A 22 3.77 2.79 -17.44
C LYS A 22 2.45 2.03 -17.56
N THR A 23 1.67 2.23 -18.62
CA THR A 23 0.41 1.50 -18.82
C THR A 23 0.60 -0.02 -18.91
N ILE A 24 1.69 -0.50 -19.52
CA ILE A 24 1.98 -1.94 -19.60
C ILE A 24 2.35 -2.50 -18.23
N GLU A 25 3.12 -1.76 -17.44
CA GLU A 25 3.49 -2.14 -16.07
C GLU A 25 2.25 -2.19 -15.16
N THR A 26 1.35 -1.21 -15.27
CA THR A 26 0.05 -1.20 -14.58
C THR A 26 -0.80 -2.43 -14.91
N VAL A 27 -0.92 -2.80 -16.19
CA VAL A 27 -1.71 -3.97 -16.61
C VAL A 27 -1.11 -5.26 -16.07
N LYS A 28 0.22 -5.43 -16.15
CA LYS A 28 0.91 -6.60 -15.59
C LYS A 28 0.76 -6.69 -14.07
N ALA A 29 0.75 -5.56 -13.39
CA ALA A 29 0.52 -5.53 -11.95
C ALA A 29 -0.93 -5.92 -11.60
N ALA A 30 -1.91 -5.48 -12.39
CA ALA A 30 -3.29 -5.93 -12.23
C ALA A 30 -3.48 -7.42 -12.51
N GLU A 31 -2.82 -7.96 -13.55
CA GLU A 31 -2.80 -9.40 -13.85
C GLU A 31 -2.27 -10.21 -12.67
N ARG A 32 -1.16 -9.77 -12.05
CA ARG A 32 -0.63 -10.41 -10.84
C ARG A 32 -1.60 -10.37 -9.65
N ILE A 33 -2.35 -9.27 -9.48
CA ILE A 33 -3.38 -9.17 -8.45
C ILE A 33 -4.51 -10.16 -8.73
N MET A 34 -4.96 -10.27 -9.98
CA MET A 34 -5.99 -11.24 -10.37
C MET A 34 -5.53 -12.68 -10.11
N GLU A 35 -4.33 -13.05 -10.56
CA GLU A 35 -3.74 -14.37 -10.31
C GLU A 35 -3.67 -14.70 -8.81
N ALA A 36 -3.28 -13.73 -7.98
CA ALA A 36 -3.22 -13.90 -6.54
C ALA A 36 -4.61 -14.14 -5.92
N ILE A 37 -5.63 -13.43 -6.41
CA ILE A 37 -7.02 -13.60 -5.94
C ILE A 37 -7.56 -14.97 -6.39
N GLU A 38 -7.25 -15.43 -7.59
CA GLU A 38 -7.74 -16.75 -8.04
C GLU A 38 -7.08 -17.88 -7.29
N LEU A 39 -5.78 -17.76 -7.02
CA LEU A 39 -5.10 -18.68 -6.10
C LEU A 39 -5.77 -18.66 -4.72
N TYR A 40 -6.09 -17.49 -4.19
CA TYR A 40 -6.80 -17.37 -2.91
C TYR A 40 -8.18 -18.04 -2.93
N ARG A 41 -8.96 -17.88 -4.01
CA ARG A 41 -10.25 -18.55 -4.17
C ARG A 41 -10.11 -20.07 -4.15
N GLU A 42 -9.20 -20.60 -4.96
CA GLU A 42 -8.93 -22.04 -5.02
C GLU A 42 -8.54 -22.60 -3.65
N GLU A 43 -7.67 -21.90 -2.93
CA GLU A 43 -7.20 -22.32 -1.60
C GLU A 43 -8.30 -22.23 -0.55
N THR A 44 -9.14 -21.20 -0.62
CA THR A 44 -10.30 -21.07 0.27
C THR A 44 -11.28 -22.23 0.04
N THR A 45 -11.58 -22.57 -1.21
CA THR A 45 -12.45 -23.71 -1.55
C THR A 45 -11.87 -25.03 -1.06
N LYS A 46 -10.58 -25.32 -1.33
CA LYS A 46 -9.92 -26.54 -0.85
C LYS A 46 -9.95 -26.64 0.68
N LEU A 47 -9.76 -25.53 1.37
CA LEU A 47 -9.81 -25.48 2.83
C LEU A 47 -11.22 -25.74 3.36
N GLU A 48 -12.26 -25.21 2.71
CA GLU A 48 -13.66 -25.47 3.06
C GLU A 48 -14.05 -26.93 2.84
N GLU A 49 -13.67 -27.51 1.70
CA GLU A 49 -13.88 -28.93 1.41
C GLU A 49 -13.16 -29.81 2.43
N HIS A 50 -11.90 -29.49 2.74
CA HIS A 50 -11.12 -30.20 3.74
C HIS A 50 -11.77 -30.12 5.13
N LYS A 51 -12.25 -28.94 5.54
CA LYS A 51 -12.99 -28.76 6.80
C LYS A 51 -14.28 -29.58 6.83
N ALA A 52 -15.01 -29.64 5.72
CA ALA A 52 -16.22 -30.44 5.60
C ALA A 52 -15.92 -31.95 5.74
N ILE A 53 -14.85 -32.43 5.10
CA ILE A 53 -14.38 -33.82 5.19
C ILE A 53 -13.95 -34.15 6.62
N CYS A 54 -13.15 -33.29 7.27
CA CYS A 54 -12.71 -33.51 8.66
C CYS A 54 -13.90 -33.56 9.61
N LYS A 55 -14.89 -32.68 9.42
CA LYS A 55 -16.12 -32.66 10.22
C LYS A 55 -16.97 -33.92 10.03
N ALA A 56 -17.04 -34.45 8.81
CA ALA A 56 -17.75 -35.68 8.50
C ALA A 56 -17.01 -36.94 9.00
N ALA A 57 -15.67 -36.93 8.98
CA ALA A 57 -14.83 -38.06 9.37
C ALA A 57 -14.46 -38.10 10.87
N GLY A 58 -14.70 -37.01 11.61
CA GLY A 58 -14.38 -36.91 13.04
C GLY A 58 -12.88 -37.00 13.38
N LYS A 59 -12.01 -36.82 12.39
CA LYS A 59 -10.54 -36.82 12.52
C LYS A 59 -9.97 -35.61 11.81
N GLU A 60 -9.01 -34.95 12.44
CA GLU A 60 -8.22 -33.89 11.80
C GLU A 60 -7.19 -34.52 10.88
N VAL A 61 -7.33 -34.27 9.57
CA VAL A 61 -6.32 -34.58 8.57
C VAL A 61 -5.44 -33.33 8.40
N PRO A 62 -4.11 -33.45 8.21
CA PRO A 62 -3.28 -32.27 7.96
C PRO A 62 -3.77 -31.53 6.70
N PRO A 63 -3.90 -30.20 6.75
CA PRO A 63 -4.43 -29.43 5.64
C PRO A 63 -3.51 -29.55 4.42
N PRO A 64 -4.07 -29.60 3.19
CA PRO A 64 -3.27 -29.55 1.98
C PRO A 64 -2.51 -28.22 1.94
N VAL A 65 -1.18 -28.28 1.88
CA VAL A 65 -0.31 -27.09 1.78
C VAL A 65 -0.07 -26.81 0.30
N ASN A 66 -0.48 -25.64 -0.17
CA ASN A 66 -0.18 -25.23 -1.53
C ASN A 66 1.28 -24.76 -1.65
N PRO A 67 2.10 -25.43 -2.49
CA PRO A 67 3.53 -25.09 -2.65
C PRO A 67 3.75 -23.68 -3.21
N ILE A 68 2.78 -23.10 -3.92
CA ILE A 68 2.84 -21.73 -4.44
C ILE A 68 2.74 -20.72 -3.28
N LEU A 69 1.83 -20.93 -2.33
CA LEU A 69 1.74 -20.07 -1.13
C LEU A 69 3.00 -20.19 -0.26
N GLN A 70 3.56 -21.39 -0.15
CA GLN A 70 4.81 -21.64 0.56
C GLN A 70 6.01 -20.95 -0.11
N ALA A 71 6.03 -20.86 -1.44
CA ALA A 71 7.09 -20.21 -2.21
C ALA A 71 6.93 -18.69 -2.31
N TYR A 72 5.69 -18.18 -2.37
CA TYR A 72 5.43 -16.76 -2.62
C TYR A 72 5.46 -15.86 -1.40
N GLY A 73 5.38 -16.40 -0.16
CA GLY A 73 5.83 -15.84 1.14
C GLY A 73 5.33 -14.46 1.61
N ASN A 74 5.04 -13.55 0.70
CA ASN A 74 4.38 -12.27 0.83
C ASN A 74 4.39 -11.71 -0.59
N ILE A 75 3.22 -11.63 -1.23
CA ILE A 75 3.10 -10.80 -2.43
C ILE A 75 3.24 -9.37 -1.93
N SER A 76 4.47 -8.85 -1.95
CA SER A 76 4.76 -7.44 -1.70
C SER A 76 4.11 -6.65 -2.83
N VAL A 77 2.85 -6.30 -2.64
CA VAL A 77 2.09 -5.39 -3.51
C VAL A 77 2.82 -4.05 -3.51
N SER A 78 3.60 -3.82 -4.56
CA SER A 78 4.48 -2.67 -4.69
C SER A 78 3.70 -1.37 -4.94
N LEU A 79 4.43 -0.25 -4.81
CA LEU A 79 4.00 1.16 -4.81
C LEU A 79 3.06 1.66 -5.94
N GLU A 80 2.75 0.83 -6.94
CA GLU A 80 1.87 1.15 -8.09
C GLU A 80 0.47 0.52 -7.95
N LEU A 81 0.09 0.20 -6.71
CA LEU A 81 -1.17 -0.47 -6.40
C LEU A 81 -2.38 0.32 -6.91
N GLU A 82 -2.41 1.64 -6.76
CA GLU A 82 -3.56 2.46 -7.19
C GLU A 82 -3.83 2.38 -8.70
N GLU A 83 -2.80 2.55 -9.53
CA GLU A 83 -2.98 2.47 -10.99
C GLU A 83 -3.42 1.06 -11.41
N SER A 84 -2.88 0.04 -10.75
CA SER A 84 -3.20 -1.37 -11.02
C SER A 84 -4.64 -1.71 -10.61
N LEU A 85 -5.12 -1.12 -9.52
CA LEU A 85 -6.50 -1.28 -9.05
C LEU A 85 -7.50 -0.58 -9.98
N LEU A 86 -7.09 0.45 -10.73
CA LEU A 86 -7.97 1.16 -11.66
C LEU A 86 -8.44 0.27 -12.81
N VAL A 87 -7.57 -0.62 -13.29
CA VAL A 87 -7.86 -1.53 -14.42
C VAL A 87 -8.44 -2.86 -13.96
N LEU A 88 -8.65 -3.05 -12.65
CA LEU A 88 -9.16 -4.30 -12.08
C LEU A 88 -10.67 -4.46 -12.35
N PRO A 89 -11.14 -5.60 -12.87
CA PRO A 89 -12.57 -5.86 -13.02
C PRO A 89 -13.28 -5.96 -11.66
N PHE A 90 -14.51 -5.45 -11.57
CA PHE A 90 -15.28 -5.44 -10.31
C PHE A 90 -15.51 -6.83 -9.72
N SER A 91 -15.52 -7.89 -10.53
CA SER A 91 -15.68 -9.28 -10.07
C SER A 91 -14.63 -9.71 -9.04
N TYR A 92 -13.47 -9.05 -8.99
CA TYR A 92 -12.39 -9.33 -8.04
C TYR A 92 -12.44 -8.46 -6.78
N VAL A 93 -13.23 -7.37 -6.79
CA VAL A 93 -13.29 -6.40 -5.70
C VAL A 93 -13.86 -7.00 -4.40
N PRO A 94 -14.93 -7.82 -4.41
CA PRO A 94 -15.43 -8.47 -3.20
C PRO A 94 -14.37 -9.28 -2.44
N ASP A 95 -13.61 -10.13 -3.15
CA ASP A 95 -12.57 -10.96 -2.54
C ASP A 95 -11.42 -10.10 -2.00
N LEU A 96 -11.06 -9.04 -2.73
CA LEU A 96 -10.04 -8.11 -2.31
C LEU A 96 -10.43 -7.34 -1.03
N LEU A 97 -11.71 -6.97 -0.88
CA LEU A 97 -12.23 -6.37 0.35
C LEU A 97 -12.18 -7.34 1.54
N VAL A 98 -12.50 -8.62 1.32
CA VAL A 98 -12.38 -9.67 2.36
C VAL A 98 -10.92 -9.85 2.77
N LEU A 99 -10.01 -9.93 1.79
CA LEU A 99 -8.58 -10.01 2.04
C LEU A 99 -8.08 -8.81 2.83
N PHE A 100 -8.44 -7.58 2.45
CA PHE A 100 -8.04 -6.38 3.18
C PHE A 100 -8.43 -6.45 4.66
N ASN A 101 -9.62 -6.97 4.98
CA ASN A 101 -10.02 -7.14 6.37
C ASN A 101 -9.08 -8.11 7.12
N GLN A 102 -8.71 -9.24 6.50
CA GLN A 102 -7.75 -10.19 7.09
C GLN A 102 -6.37 -9.55 7.30
N TYR A 103 -5.86 -8.80 6.32
CA TYR A 103 -4.57 -8.12 6.45
C TYR A 103 -4.59 -7.03 7.53
N PHE A 104 -5.69 -6.28 7.69
CA PHE A 104 -5.85 -5.33 8.80
C PHE A 104 -5.91 -6.05 10.16
N GLU A 105 -6.56 -7.21 10.24
CA GLU A 105 -6.57 -8.05 11.45
C GLU A 105 -5.18 -8.58 11.80
N LEU A 106 -4.30 -8.79 10.81
CA LEU A 106 -2.88 -9.13 11.02
C LEU A 106 -2.00 -7.90 11.29
N GLY A 107 -2.45 -6.69 10.97
CA GLY A 107 -1.70 -5.45 11.17
C GLY A 107 -0.55 -5.25 10.18
N LEU A 108 -0.62 -5.90 9.02
CA LEU A 108 0.38 -5.81 7.96
C LEU A 108 0.14 -4.56 7.10
N GLU A 109 1.20 -3.82 6.76
CA GLU A 109 1.19 -2.73 5.75
C GLU A 109 -0.04 -1.79 5.83
N VAL A 110 -0.41 -1.37 7.04
CA VAL A 110 -1.70 -0.66 7.32
C VAL A 110 -1.87 0.60 6.47
N GLU A 111 -0.82 1.39 6.27
CA GLU A 111 -0.88 2.61 5.45
C GLU A 111 -1.21 2.28 3.99
N LEU A 112 -0.51 1.29 3.43
CA LEU A 112 -0.70 0.85 2.05
C LEU A 112 -2.12 0.33 1.83
N LEU A 113 -2.62 -0.51 2.74
CA LEU A 113 -3.98 -1.05 2.68
C LEU A 113 -5.03 0.06 2.82
N CYS A 114 -4.82 1.04 3.70
CA CYS A 114 -5.73 2.19 3.82
C CYS A 114 -5.80 2.97 2.50
N ARG A 115 -4.65 3.22 1.88
CA ARG A 115 -4.58 3.92 0.59
C ARG A 115 -5.31 3.14 -0.51
N ALA A 116 -5.04 1.84 -0.61
CA ALA A 116 -5.68 0.93 -1.57
C ALA A 116 -7.19 0.82 -1.35
N LEU A 117 -7.63 0.67 -0.10
CA LEU A 117 -9.04 0.59 0.28
C LEU A 117 -9.77 1.86 -0.12
N LEU A 118 -9.27 3.04 0.28
CA LEU A 118 -9.88 4.31 -0.08
C LEU A 118 -9.97 4.52 -1.59
N PHE A 119 -8.95 4.08 -2.32
CA PHE A 119 -8.95 4.12 -3.79
C PHE A 119 -10.06 3.23 -4.37
N LEU A 120 -10.14 1.95 -3.98
CA LEU A 120 -11.19 1.02 -4.41
C LEU A 120 -12.60 1.55 -4.12
N LEU A 121 -12.81 2.05 -2.90
CA LEU A 121 -14.09 2.61 -2.49
C LEU A 121 -14.48 3.82 -3.33
N ARG A 122 -13.50 4.64 -3.72
CA ARG A 122 -13.74 5.82 -4.56
C ARG A 122 -14.12 5.42 -6.00
N ILE A 123 -13.44 4.45 -6.61
CA ILE A 123 -13.68 4.09 -8.02
C ILE A 123 -14.88 3.16 -8.21
N HIS A 124 -15.18 2.28 -7.24
CA HIS A 124 -16.29 1.31 -7.31
C HIS A 124 -17.49 1.67 -6.42
N PHE A 125 -17.58 2.91 -5.92
CA PHE A 125 -18.62 3.34 -4.97
C PHE A 125 -20.03 2.87 -5.33
N GLY A 126 -20.47 3.07 -6.57
CA GLY A 126 -21.82 2.70 -7.02
C GLY A 126 -22.07 1.19 -7.04
N GLN A 127 -21.07 0.40 -7.45
CA GLN A 127 -21.17 -1.06 -7.48
C GLN A 127 -21.11 -1.66 -6.07
N ILE A 128 -20.34 -1.04 -5.15
CA ILE A 128 -20.26 -1.48 -3.76
C ILE A 128 -21.56 -1.17 -3.01
N THR A 129 -22.07 0.06 -3.15
CA THR A 129 -23.28 0.50 -2.44
C THR A 129 -24.56 -0.17 -2.92
N SER A 130 -24.61 -0.61 -4.19
CA SER A 130 -25.75 -1.38 -4.73
C SER A 130 -25.74 -2.86 -4.33
N ASN A 131 -24.62 -3.39 -3.83
CA ASN A 131 -24.50 -4.80 -3.46
C ASN A 131 -24.77 -5.03 -1.97
N GLN A 132 -25.96 -5.54 -1.64
CA GLN A 132 -26.36 -5.81 -0.25
C GLN A 132 -25.44 -6.82 0.47
N LEU A 133 -24.81 -7.74 -0.26
CA LEU A 133 -23.90 -8.73 0.33
C LEU A 133 -22.61 -8.09 0.84
N LEU A 134 -22.19 -6.96 0.27
CA LEU A 134 -20.99 -6.25 0.69
C LEU A 134 -21.20 -5.37 1.93
N VAL A 135 -22.44 -5.12 2.35
CA VAL A 135 -22.73 -4.23 3.49
C VAL A 135 -22.05 -4.71 4.78
N GLN A 136 -22.14 -6.02 5.07
CA GLN A 136 -21.51 -6.60 6.26
C GLN A 136 -19.98 -6.57 6.18
N VAL A 137 -19.41 -6.86 4.99
CA VAL A 137 -17.97 -6.79 4.75
C VAL A 137 -17.46 -5.36 4.98
N MET A 138 -18.21 -4.36 4.51
CA MET A 138 -17.87 -2.94 4.68
C MET A 138 -17.94 -2.47 6.13
N GLU A 139 -18.95 -2.90 6.90
CA GLU A 139 -19.04 -2.52 8.31
C GLU A 139 -17.89 -3.14 9.13
N ASN A 140 -17.53 -4.40 8.84
CA ASN A 140 -16.36 -5.04 9.44
C ASN A 140 -15.07 -4.32 9.07
N LEU A 141 -14.85 -4.04 7.78
CA LEU A 141 -13.69 -3.31 7.29
C LEU A 141 -13.54 -1.95 7.98
N LYS A 142 -14.63 -1.19 8.09
CA LYS A 142 -14.64 0.11 8.79
C LYS A 142 -14.17 -0.05 10.23
N LYS A 143 -14.74 -1.00 10.97
CA LYS A 143 -14.38 -1.25 12.37
C LYS A 143 -12.90 -1.64 12.51
N THR A 144 -12.44 -2.61 11.72
CA THR A 144 -11.06 -3.12 11.77
C THR A 144 -10.05 -2.05 11.38
N THR A 145 -10.31 -1.32 10.29
CA THR A 145 -9.43 -0.25 9.80
C THR A 145 -9.29 0.86 10.83
N LEU A 146 -10.40 1.36 11.39
CA LEU A 146 -10.37 2.41 12.41
C LEU A 146 -9.63 1.96 13.68
N SER A 147 -9.87 0.73 14.12
CA SER A 147 -9.18 0.17 15.29
C SER A 147 -7.67 0.09 15.04
N ARG A 148 -7.25 -0.46 13.89
CA ARG A 148 -5.83 -0.66 13.58
C ARG A 148 -5.09 0.66 13.36
N VAL A 149 -5.69 1.61 12.66
CA VAL A 149 -5.13 2.95 12.47
C VAL A 149 -4.99 3.67 13.82
N SER A 150 -5.97 3.54 14.73
CA SER A 150 -5.83 4.11 16.08
C SER A 150 -4.66 3.50 16.82
N GLN A 151 -4.51 2.17 16.80
CA GLN A 151 -3.38 1.50 17.46
C GLN A 151 -2.03 2.00 16.95
N VAL A 152 -1.86 2.10 15.62
CA VAL A 152 -0.63 2.63 15.02
C VAL A 152 -0.38 4.08 15.47
N LYS A 153 -1.41 4.92 15.42
CA LYS A 153 -1.34 6.31 15.88
C LYS A 153 -0.99 6.41 17.36
N ASP A 154 -1.55 5.56 18.21
CA ASP A 154 -1.35 5.59 19.66
C ASP A 154 0.09 5.18 20.03
N VAL A 155 0.65 4.16 19.37
CA VAL A 155 2.07 3.78 19.52
C VAL A 155 3.00 4.92 19.09
N LEU A 156 2.75 5.50 17.91
CA LEU A 156 3.53 6.64 17.42
C LEU A 156 3.41 7.86 18.35
N GLY A 157 2.20 8.13 18.85
CA GLY A 157 1.92 9.22 19.77
C GLY A 157 2.63 9.05 21.11
N PHE A 158 2.59 7.83 21.69
CA PHE A 158 3.29 7.51 22.92
C PHE A 158 4.81 7.66 22.76
N ASN A 159 5.37 7.08 21.70
CA ASN A 159 6.81 7.17 21.41
C ASN A 159 7.23 8.63 21.19
N MET A 160 6.45 9.40 20.46
CA MET A 160 6.72 10.83 20.23
C MET A 160 6.70 11.62 21.54
N ALA A 161 5.70 11.39 22.40
CA ALA A 161 5.62 12.03 23.72
C ALA A 161 6.82 11.66 24.61
N GLY A 162 7.23 10.38 24.60
CA GLY A 162 8.42 9.91 25.31
C GLY A 162 9.71 10.56 24.80
N LEU A 163 9.90 10.63 23.48
CA LEU A 163 11.05 11.30 22.87
C LEU A 163 11.08 12.80 23.18
N GLN A 164 9.91 13.46 23.16
CA GLN A 164 9.81 14.87 23.53
C GLN A 164 10.13 15.11 25.01
N PHE A 165 9.71 14.21 25.90
CA PHE A 165 10.06 14.27 27.31
C PHE A 165 11.57 14.10 27.53
N LEU A 166 12.17 13.06 26.93
CA LEU A 166 13.61 12.81 27.02
C LEU A 166 14.43 13.99 26.47
N LYS A 167 13.98 14.58 25.36
CA LYS A 167 14.60 15.78 24.80
C LYS A 167 14.63 16.93 25.82
N ARG A 168 13.51 17.20 26.50
CA ARG A 168 13.43 18.28 27.51
C ARG A 168 14.33 18.00 28.71
N GLU A 169 14.39 16.76 29.18
CA GLU A 169 15.26 16.37 30.31
C GLU A 169 16.75 16.54 29.98
N ILE A 170 17.16 16.21 28.75
CA ILE A 170 18.54 16.40 28.29
C ILE A 170 18.86 17.90 28.19
N GLU A 171 18.00 18.69 27.55
CA GLU A 171 18.17 20.15 27.43
C GLU A 171 18.25 20.84 28.80
N ALA A 172 17.51 20.34 29.80
CA ALA A 172 17.54 20.86 31.17
C ALA A 172 18.80 20.45 31.95
N ARG A 173 19.38 19.27 31.67
CA ARG A 173 20.59 18.78 32.35
C ARG A 173 21.87 19.38 31.82
N ASP A 174 21.96 19.56 30.50
CA ASP A 174 23.22 19.96 29.86
C ASP A 174 23.41 21.48 29.80
N GLU A 175 22.46 22.31 30.27
CA GLU A 175 22.44 23.79 30.10
C GLU A 175 22.71 24.27 28.65
N VAL A 176 22.64 23.37 27.69
CA VAL A 176 22.96 23.59 26.29
C VAL A 176 21.69 23.31 25.51
N THR A 177 21.13 24.36 24.93
CA THR A 177 20.07 24.27 23.92
C THR A 177 20.67 23.72 22.61
N PHE A 178 21.06 22.45 22.63
CA PHE A 178 21.79 21.75 21.55
C PHE A 178 21.05 21.83 20.19
N PHE A 179 19.74 22.10 20.19
CA PHE A 179 18.90 22.20 18.99
C PHE A 179 18.48 23.62 18.58
N ALA A 180 18.53 24.62 19.47
CA ALA A 180 18.29 26.01 19.05
C ALA A 180 19.37 26.42 18.04
N ASP A 181 20.63 26.17 18.39
CA ASP A 181 21.77 26.54 17.54
C ASP A 181 21.83 25.72 16.22
N ALA A 182 21.45 24.44 16.24
CA ALA A 182 21.44 23.61 15.02
C ALA A 182 20.30 23.97 14.04
N THR A 183 19.10 24.23 14.56
CA THR A 183 17.92 24.59 13.74
C THR A 183 18.09 26.01 13.19
N ASP A 184 18.57 26.95 14.00
CA ASP A 184 18.86 28.32 13.58
C ASP A 184 19.95 28.34 12.50
N ARG A 185 21.03 27.57 12.64
CA ARG A 185 22.07 27.44 11.60
C ARG A 185 21.55 26.84 10.30
N PHE A 186 20.59 25.90 10.37
CA PHE A 186 20.00 25.29 9.17
C PHE A 186 19.04 26.25 8.46
N GLU A 187 18.20 26.96 9.20
CA GLU A 187 17.32 28.00 8.67
C GLU A 187 18.10 29.16 8.09
N GLU A 188 19.19 29.58 8.73
CA GLU A 188 20.07 30.65 8.24
C GLU A 188 20.78 30.24 6.94
N LYS A 189 21.28 28.99 6.83
CA LYS A 189 21.82 28.44 5.58
C LYS A 189 20.77 28.41 4.47
N LYS A 190 19.52 28.03 4.77
CA LYS A 190 18.40 28.01 3.83
C LYS A 190 18.04 29.43 3.36
N ARG A 191 18.04 30.42 4.26
CA ARG A 191 17.83 31.85 3.95
C ARG A 191 18.95 32.41 3.05
N LYS A 192 20.21 32.10 3.35
CA LYS A 192 21.37 32.51 2.55
C LYS A 192 21.35 31.91 1.14
N ARG A 193 20.97 30.63 0.99
CA ARG A 193 20.78 29.99 -0.33
C ARG A 193 19.65 30.63 -1.14
N LYS A 194 18.48 30.88 -0.53
CA LYS A 194 17.36 31.58 -1.20
C LYS A 194 17.73 32.99 -1.66
N LYS A 195 18.49 33.74 -0.84
CA LYS A 195 18.98 35.08 -1.23
C LYS A 195 19.96 35.02 -2.40
N LYS A 196 20.92 34.09 -2.41
CA LYS A 196 21.84 33.90 -3.54
C LYS A 196 21.10 33.53 -4.83
N GLN A 197 20.15 32.60 -4.77
CA GLN A 197 19.33 32.23 -5.93
C GLN A 197 18.52 33.42 -6.48
N LYS A 198 17.91 34.23 -5.61
CA LYS A 198 17.21 35.45 -6.04
C LYS A 198 18.13 36.48 -6.68
N MET A 199 19.35 36.67 -6.17
CA MET A 199 20.31 37.60 -6.78
C MET A 199 20.82 37.10 -8.13
N ILE A 200 21.07 35.81 -8.28
CA ILE A 200 21.47 35.21 -9.56
C ILE A 200 20.35 35.36 -10.60
N LEU A 201 19.10 35.12 -10.19
CA LEU A 201 17.93 35.29 -11.07
C LEU A 201 17.69 36.76 -11.46
N ALA A 202 18.11 37.73 -10.65
CA ALA A 202 17.98 39.16 -10.92
C ALA A 202 19.15 39.74 -11.74
N MET A 203 20.21 38.95 -11.97
CA MET A 203 21.37 39.31 -12.82
C MET A 203 21.31 38.69 -14.22
N LEU A 204 20.31 37.83 -14.48
CA LEU A 204 19.94 37.33 -15.81
C LEU A 204 18.80 38.20 -16.37
#